data_AF-A0A535WWE6-F1
#
_entry.id   AF-A0A535WWE6-F1
#
_cell.length_a   1.000
_cell.length_b   1.000
_cell.length_c   1.000
_cell.angle_alpha   90.00
_cell.angle_beta   90.00
_cell.angle_gamma   90.00
#
_symmetry.space_group_name_H-M   'P 1'
#
loop_
_entity.id
_entity.type
_entity.pdbx_description
1 polymer ?
#
loop_
_entity_poly.entity_id
_entity_poly.type
_entity_poly.pdbx_seq_one_letter_code
_entity_poly.pdbx_strand_id
1 'polypeptide(L)'
;TYEVIFDAVGKLSFPRCRASLKPAGVYLPTDGFGNLMRALWPSRSGDKKVVFQIPPRQTKQDVLFLKGLVEAGKFRPVIDRRYPLEDVVEATRYVETEQKTGNVVLTVP
;
A
#
# COMPACT_ATOMS: atom_id res chain seq x y z
N THR A 1 6.06 19.49 6.40
CA THR A 1 6.85 18.25 6.62
C THR A 1 6.00 17.23 7.35
N TYR A 2 6.25 15.94 7.17
CA TYR A 2 5.40 14.83 7.62
C TYR A 2 6.14 13.90 8.58
N GLU A 3 5.39 13.26 9.47
CA GLU A 3 5.91 12.21 10.37
C GLU A 3 6.03 10.88 9.65
N VAL A 4 5.05 10.58 8.80
CA VAL A 4 5.02 9.38 7.96
C VAL A 4 4.68 9.79 6.54
N ILE A 5 5.40 9.24 5.57
CA ILE A 5 5.02 9.25 4.17
C ILE A 5 4.80 7.79 3.76
N PHE A 6 3.55 7.46 3.44
CA PHE A 6 3.17 6.13 2.97
C PHE A 6 3.08 6.14 1.44
N ASP A 7 3.98 5.44 0.77
CA ASP A 7 3.96 5.30 -0.69
C ASP A 7 3.30 3.97 -1.06
N ALA A 8 2.02 4.06 -1.43
CA ALA A 8 1.19 2.90 -1.74
C ALA A 8 1.35 2.39 -3.18
N VAL A 9 1.90 3.19 -4.09
CA VAL A 9 1.93 2.91 -5.54
C VAL A 9 3.36 2.72 -6.05
N GLY A 10 4.38 3.09 -5.27
CA GLY A 10 5.78 2.97 -5.68
C GLY A 10 6.24 4.04 -6.67
N LYS A 11 5.44 5.10 -6.87
CA LYS A 11 5.78 6.22 -7.77
C LYS A 11 6.75 7.21 -7.13
N LEU A 12 6.98 7.11 -5.82
CA LEU A 12 7.88 7.97 -5.08
C LEU A 12 9.12 7.17 -4.61
N SER A 13 10.17 7.91 -4.26
CA SER A 13 11.39 7.32 -3.72
C SER A 13 11.80 8.04 -2.44
N PHE A 14 12.45 7.33 -1.53
CA PHE A 14 12.91 7.92 -0.28
C PHE A 14 13.72 9.22 -0.46
N PRO A 15 14.71 9.32 -1.38
CA PRO A 15 15.42 10.58 -1.62
C PRO A 15 14.50 11.73 -1.99
N ARG A 16 13.51 11.48 -2.85
CA ARG A 16 12.55 12.48 -3.32
C ARG A 16 11.66 12.99 -2.18
N CYS A 17 11.32 12.12 -1.23
CA CYS A 17 10.47 12.44 -0.09
C CYS A 17 11.25 12.90 1.16
N ARG A 18 12.58 12.72 1.20
CA ARG A 18 13.40 12.93 2.41
C ARG A 18 13.28 14.36 2.94
N ALA A 19 13.28 15.37 2.08
CA ALA A 19 13.14 16.77 2.51
C ALA A 19 11.76 17.04 3.16
N SER A 20 10.73 16.32 2.73
CA SER A 20 9.37 16.45 3.23
C SER A 20 9.15 15.74 4.58
N LEU A 21 10.06 14.89 5.05
CA LEU A 21 9.96 14.25 6.37
C LEU A 21 10.45 15.19 7.50
N LYS A 22 9.81 15.12 8.67
CA LYS A 22 10.34 15.68 9.92
C LYS A 22 11.60 14.91 10.36
N PRO A 23 12.43 15.44 11.28
CA PRO A 23 13.41 14.62 12.00
C PRO A 23 12.76 13.37 12.59
N ALA A 24 13.45 12.22 12.56
CA ALA A 24 12.92 10.90 12.91
C ALA A 24 11.70 10.40 12.10
N GLY A 25 11.30 11.11 11.03
CA GLY A 25 10.18 10.72 10.18
C GLY A 25 10.43 9.44 9.38
N VAL A 26 9.34 8.76 9.01
CA VAL A 26 9.36 7.43 8.39
C VAL A 26 8.81 7.48 6.98
N TYR A 27 9.55 6.88 6.05
CA TYR A 27 9.06 6.53 4.71
C TYR A 27 8.66 5.05 4.71
N LEU A 28 7.41 4.76 4.35
CA LEU A 28 6.82 3.43 4.34
C LEU A 28 6.35 3.10 2.92
N PRO A 29 7.20 2.49 2.08
CA PRO A 29 6.81 2.09 0.74
C PRO A 29 6.21 0.68 0.73
N THR A 30 5.24 0.44 -0.14
CA THR A 30 4.62 -0.88 -0.36
C THR A 30 5.39 -1.76 -1.36
N ASP A 31 6.26 -1.16 -2.18
CA ASP A 31 7.00 -1.83 -3.25
C ASP A 31 8.42 -1.24 -3.45
N GLY A 32 9.21 -1.87 -4.31
CA GLY A 32 10.52 -1.41 -4.78
C GLY A 32 11.69 -2.07 -4.07
N PHE A 33 12.45 -2.89 -4.80
CA PHE A 33 13.66 -3.58 -4.29
C PHE A 33 14.72 -2.61 -3.72
N GLY A 34 14.83 -1.41 -4.28
CA GLY A 34 15.71 -0.35 -3.74
C GLY A 34 15.31 0.15 -2.35
N ASN A 35 14.03 0.05 -1.97
CA ASN A 35 13.56 0.39 -0.63
C ASN A 35 13.91 -0.71 0.39
N LEU A 36 13.92 -1.98 -0.03
CA LEU A 36 14.35 -3.10 0.80
C LEU A 36 15.81 -2.93 1.24
N MET A 37 16.71 -2.63 0.31
CA MET A 37 18.13 -2.40 0.62
C MET A 37 18.33 -1.22 1.60
N ARG A 38 17.50 -0.18 1.48
CA ARG A 38 17.56 1.00 2.37
C ARG A 38 16.98 0.74 3.76
N ALA A 39 15.98 -0.12 3.88
CA ALA A 39 15.40 -0.51 5.16
C ALA A 39 16.39 -1.30 6.04
N LEU A 40 17.35 -1.98 5.41
CA LEU A 40 18.42 -2.71 6.09
C LEU A 40 19.59 -1.81 6.53
N TRP A 41 19.59 -0.52 6.14
CA TRP A 41 20.69 0.38 6.49
C TRP A 41 20.58 0.85 7.95
N PRO A 42 21.65 0.75 8.75
CA PRO A 42 21.63 1.21 10.13
C PRO A 42 21.36 2.73 10.20
N SER A 43 20.38 3.12 11.02
CA SER A 43 20.02 4.54 11.23
C SER A 43 20.38 4.98 12.65
N ARG A 44 20.81 6.23 12.81
CA ARG A 44 21.09 6.85 14.11
C ARG A 44 19.82 7.46 14.70
N SER A 45 19.85 7.73 16.00
CA SER A 45 18.76 8.45 16.67
C SER A 45 18.53 9.81 16.01
N GLY A 46 17.28 10.09 15.60
CA GLY A 46 16.91 11.31 14.87
C GLY A 46 16.96 11.20 13.35
N ASP A 47 17.52 10.13 12.79
CA ASP A 47 17.56 9.92 11.34
C ASP A 47 16.18 9.62 10.76
N LYS A 48 15.96 10.14 9.56
CA LYS A 48 14.82 9.76 8.71
C LYS A 48 15.07 8.36 8.19
N LYS A 49 14.08 7.49 8.30
CA LYS A 49 14.25 6.05 7.99
C LYS A 49 13.27 5.54 6.95
N VAL A 50 13.70 4.51 6.24
CA VAL A 50 12.83 3.68 5.42
C VAL A 50 12.43 2.49 6.26
N VAL A 51 11.13 2.28 6.46
CA VAL A 51 10.62 1.05 7.06
C VAL A 51 10.00 0.26 5.93
N PHE A 52 10.58 -0.90 5.63
CA PHE A 52 10.01 -1.86 4.71
C PHE A 52 9.54 -3.04 5.54
N GLN A 53 8.26 -3.32 5.54
CA GLN A 53 7.77 -4.52 6.22
C GLN A 53 8.33 -5.74 5.49
N ILE A 54 8.64 -6.87 6.12
CA ILE A 54 9.11 -8.09 5.43
C ILE A 54 7.99 -9.13 5.49
N PRO A 55 7.62 -9.83 4.40
CA PRO A 55 6.60 -10.88 4.41
C PRO A 55 6.97 -12.07 5.33
N PRO A 56 5.98 -12.82 5.85
CA PRO A 56 4.54 -12.71 5.58
C PRO A 56 3.84 -11.62 6.42
N ARG A 57 3.01 -10.79 5.77
CA ARG A 57 2.43 -9.55 6.35
C ARG A 57 0.93 -9.62 6.64
N GLN A 58 0.28 -10.74 6.36
CA GLN A 58 -1.18 -10.85 6.39
C GLN A 58 -1.57 -12.07 7.22
N THR A 59 -1.89 -11.83 8.49
CA THR A 59 -2.31 -12.88 9.41
C THR A 59 -3.83 -13.09 9.34
N LYS A 60 -4.30 -14.24 9.83
CA LYS A 60 -5.73 -14.47 10.05
C LYS A 60 -6.33 -13.39 10.96
N GLN A 61 -5.57 -12.89 11.94
CA GLN A 61 -6.03 -11.84 12.85
C GLN A 61 -6.30 -10.53 12.11
N ASP A 62 -5.45 -10.15 11.15
CA ASP A 62 -5.64 -8.94 10.34
C ASP A 62 -6.91 -9.02 9.49
N VAL A 63 -7.17 -10.18 8.88
CA VAL A 63 -8.39 -10.42 8.09
C VAL A 63 -9.63 -10.33 8.96
N LEU A 64 -9.61 -10.95 10.15
CA LEU A 64 -10.73 -10.90 11.08
C LEU A 64 -10.95 -9.48 11.64
N PHE A 65 -9.88 -8.72 11.87
CA PHE A 65 -9.96 -7.33 12.28
C PHE A 65 -10.65 -6.46 11.20
N LEU A 66 -10.22 -6.58 9.94
CA LEU A 66 -10.85 -5.86 8.82
C LEU A 66 -12.32 -6.25 8.65
N LYS A 67 -12.65 -7.55 8.77
CA LYS A 67 -14.04 -8.03 8.76
C LYS A 67 -14.88 -7.30 9.82
N GLY A 68 -14.39 -7.23 11.05
CA GLY A 68 -15.11 -6.54 12.15
C GLY A 68 -15.34 -5.06 11.87
N LEU A 69 -14.39 -4.37 11.22
CA LEU A 69 -14.58 -2.98 10.81
C LEU A 69 -15.64 -2.81 9.72
N VAL A 70 -15.70 -3.75 8.77
CA VAL A 70 -16.74 -3.76 7.71
C VAL A 70 -18.11 -4.01 8.33
N GLU A 71 -18.24 -5.03 9.16
CA GLU A 71 -19.52 -5.38 9.82
C GLU A 71 -20.02 -4.25 10.74
N ALA A 72 -19.10 -3.54 11.40
CA ALA A 72 -19.43 -2.38 12.23
C ALA A 72 -19.67 -1.08 11.43
N GLY A 73 -19.57 -1.10 10.10
CA GLY A 73 -19.72 0.09 9.24
C GLY A 73 -18.60 1.13 9.40
N LYS A 74 -17.50 0.81 10.11
CA LYS A 74 -16.35 1.69 10.33
C LYS A 74 -15.36 1.69 9.17
N PHE A 75 -15.47 0.69 8.29
CA PHE A 75 -14.69 0.62 7.06
C PHE A 75 -15.60 0.21 5.91
N ARG A 76 -15.65 1.02 4.85
CA ARG A 76 -16.36 0.70 3.62
C ARG A 76 -15.34 0.44 2.50
N PRO A 77 -15.15 -0.81 2.04
CA PRO A 77 -14.28 -1.07 0.91
C PRO A 77 -14.86 -0.36 -0.33
N VAL A 78 -13.99 0.37 -1.05
CA VAL A 78 -14.36 1.01 -2.30
C VAL A 78 -14.20 -0.03 -3.41
N ILE A 79 -15.33 -0.44 -3.99
CA ILE A 79 -15.36 -1.27 -5.18
C ILE A 79 -15.66 -0.35 -6.35
N ASP A 80 -14.67 -0.20 -7.21
CA ASP A 80 -14.73 0.66 -8.38
C ASP A 80 -15.64 0.04 -9.44
N ARG A 81 -15.30 -1.20 -9.85
CA ARG A 81 -15.99 -1.94 -10.89
C ARG A 81 -16.07 -3.42 -10.57
N ARG A 82 -17.10 -4.05 -11.13
CA ARG A 82 -17.31 -5.49 -11.11
C ARG A 82 -17.33 -5.98 -12.56
N TYR A 83 -16.57 -7.02 -12.83
CA TYR A 83 -16.58 -7.72 -14.11
C TYR A 83 -16.88 -9.19 -13.85
N PRO A 84 -17.66 -9.86 -14.71
CA PRO A 84 -17.71 -11.30 -14.66
C PRO A 84 -16.36 -11.90 -15.07
N LEU A 85 -16.06 -13.13 -14.64
CA LEU A 85 -14.74 -13.73 -14.84
C LEU A 85 -14.34 -13.82 -16.32
N GLU A 86 -15.31 -14.04 -17.21
CA GLU A 86 -15.14 -14.05 -18.67
C GLU A 86 -14.56 -12.74 -19.23
N ASP A 87 -14.77 -11.62 -18.54
CA ASP A 87 -14.29 -10.29 -18.92
C ASP A 87 -12.93 -9.93 -18.29
N VAL A 88 -12.17 -10.92 -17.78
CA VAL A 88 -10.87 -10.69 -17.09
C VAL A 88 -9.88 -9.88 -17.93
N VAL A 89 -9.90 -10.02 -19.26
CA VAL A 89 -9.01 -9.27 -20.15
C VAL A 89 -9.37 -7.78 -20.12
N GLU A 90 -10.65 -7.43 -20.16
CA GLU A 90 -11.10 -6.03 -20.09
C GLU A 90 -10.88 -5.45 -18.70
N ALA A 91 -11.16 -6.24 -17.64
CA ALA A 91 -10.87 -5.85 -16.27
C ALA A 91 -9.37 -5.51 -16.08
N THR A 92 -8.48 -6.31 -16.69
CA THR A 92 -7.03 -6.10 -16.63
C THR A 92 -6.62 -4.85 -17.40
N ARG A 93 -7.09 -4.67 -18.64
CA ARG A 93 -6.84 -3.43 -19.42
C ARG A 93 -7.23 -2.18 -18.63
N TYR A 94 -8.38 -2.21 -17.95
CA TYR A 94 -8.82 -1.09 -17.12
C TYR A 94 -7.86 -0.83 -15.94
N VAL A 95 -7.46 -1.87 -15.20
CA VAL A 95 -6.51 -1.74 -14.08
C VAL A 95 -5.16 -1.17 -14.56
N GLU A 96 -4.70 -1.57 -15.73
CA GLU A 96 -3.45 -1.10 -16.35
C GLU A 96 -3.48 0.38 -16.74
N THR A 97 -4.65 1.01 -16.87
CA THR A 97 -4.75 2.48 -17.03
C THR A 97 -4.32 3.25 -15.79
N GLU A 98 -4.19 2.57 -14.64
CA GLU A 98 -3.93 3.16 -13.33
C GLU A 98 -4.98 4.18 -12.86
N GLN A 99 -6.14 4.25 -13.50
CA GLN A 99 -7.23 5.18 -13.18
C GLN A 99 -8.29 4.59 -12.23
N LYS A 100 -8.03 3.41 -11.66
CA LYS A 100 -8.98 2.76 -10.75
C LYS A 100 -9.08 3.49 -9.41
N THR A 101 -10.31 3.70 -8.93
CA THR A 101 -10.60 4.25 -7.60
C THR A 101 -11.09 3.14 -6.68
N GLY A 102 -10.14 2.49 -5.99
CA GLY A 102 -10.42 1.34 -5.12
C GLY A 102 -10.09 0.01 -5.80
N ASN A 103 -10.93 -1.00 -5.56
CA ASN A 103 -10.73 -2.36 -6.05
C ASN A 103 -11.62 -2.66 -7.25
N VAL A 104 -11.03 -3.31 -8.25
CA VAL A 104 -11.75 -4.00 -9.33
C VAL A 104 -11.91 -5.45 -8.89
N VAL A 105 -13.12 -5.98 -8.95
CA VAL A 105 -13.41 -7.35 -8.51
C VAL A 105 -13.98 -8.17 -9.66
N LEU A 106 -13.59 -9.44 -9.72
CA LEU A 106 -14.16 -10.42 -10.63
C LEU A 106 -15.28 -11.17 -9.90
N THR A 107 -16.43 -11.33 -10.55
CA THR A 107 -17.53 -12.16 -10.05
C THR A 107 -17.44 -13.53 -10.69
N VAL A 108 -17.43 -14.56 -9.85
CA VAL A 108 -17.45 -15.97 -10.23
C VAL A 108 -18.85 -16.52 -9.91
N PRO A 109 -19.47 -17.33 -10.79
CA PRO A 109 -20.73 -18.00 -10.49
C PRO A 109 -20.64 -18.96 -9.30
#